data_AF-A0A5C6B886-F1
#
_entry.id   AF-A0A5C6B886-F1
#
_cell.length_a   1.000
_cell.length_b   1.000
_cell.length_c   1.000
_cell.angle_alpha   90.00
_cell.angle_beta   90.00
_cell.angle_gamma   90.00
#
_symmetry.space_group_name_H-M   'P 1'
#
loop_
_entity.id
_entity.type
_entity.pdbx_description
1 polymer ?
#
loop_
_entity_poly.entity_id
_entity_poly.type
_entity_poly.pdbx_seq_one_letter_code
_entity_poly.pdbx_strand_id
1 'polypeptide(L)'
;MHYPLTTRRRASPRLAISRLGETRPSGYCIMFNRYTLSIALAFVSICAVAQDSASELTIAQVLKGLQKTEEAVQSVSVTMQAKRISENSLAMIQAMRMRDQSTRSSFTEQWQQDRDGRGWNRAKGQTVETRVDGTVNSTQFDVHATFDGRQGAMLRQETREDGTVSRRGSVQAGLMRTGVPPLDLLTHHQGFDVSELLTDGAVVVGNESWDGHRVIVVESNPVENNGEYKSQYWIDPQRDYVVVRRRNLTRRLPEDPWQAIYSVDCFGHQEIADGVWAPKIAWTRMFGLTPDGIGQAPIIMKCDVVCADWELNVEIPEEQLTLEFPPGLRVNGLREAFQAKIKPVDNFIVTPITTELQRMLLGDKTADVYAEIDVTAYVDVNTLQITPAKLNFAAFQQQLKQLAEEHEQAKLYLKFEFGGVGAEHAFGMFVKAPVEQMCKESGFESVRVSSRYANGDAAWKGLPEGDEAALEDPSHEGDWRVYPVATPLGRHLLSDTDVLIDGTKERPLDAMVLLDDEAKEAIQAALSGLQLGPEERAGRAVTLRLTITAPEKDTDEPHLLAKEKSEPQLAAVEFLRSLGFGNVHFNIRQGYRVQNSNYVAQ
;
A
#
# COMPACT_ATOMS: atom_id res chain seq x y z
N MET A 1 -2.38 -40.36 -44.15
CA MET A 1 -1.53 -39.61 -45.10
C MET A 1 -1.48 -38.16 -44.60
N HIS A 2 -0.70 -37.79 -43.59
CA HIS A 2 0.77 -37.63 -43.55
C HIS A 2 1.35 -36.85 -44.74
N TYR A 3 1.51 -35.53 -44.56
CA TYR A 3 2.76 -34.81 -44.86
C TYR A 3 2.95 -33.62 -43.88
N PRO A 4 4.20 -33.23 -43.55
CA PRO A 4 4.54 -32.56 -42.31
C PRO A 4 5.10 -31.13 -42.45
N LEU A 5 5.26 -30.52 -41.28
CA LEU A 5 5.92 -29.25 -40.95
C LEU A 5 7.37 -29.14 -41.47
N THR A 6 7.72 -27.98 -42.02
CA THR A 6 9.11 -27.59 -42.29
C THR A 6 9.69 -26.77 -41.13
N THR A 7 10.84 -27.22 -40.64
CA THR A 7 11.68 -26.54 -39.65
C THR A 7 12.86 -25.88 -40.35
N ARG A 8 13.23 -24.65 -39.92
CA ARG A 8 14.55 -24.06 -40.20
C ARG A 8 15.28 -23.80 -38.88
N ARG A 9 16.33 -24.59 -38.64
CA ARG A 9 17.38 -24.38 -37.64
C ARG A 9 18.43 -23.41 -38.19
N ARG A 10 18.92 -22.49 -37.35
CA ARG A 10 20.22 -21.82 -37.52
C ARG A 10 21.28 -22.57 -36.72
N ALA A 11 22.45 -22.74 -37.33
CA ALA A 11 23.59 -23.49 -36.83
C ALA A 11 24.58 -22.60 -36.07
N SER A 12 25.22 -23.17 -35.05
CA SER A 12 26.41 -22.65 -34.38
C SER A 12 27.66 -23.38 -34.88
N PRO A 13 28.82 -22.72 -35.08
CA PRO A 13 30.08 -23.41 -35.32
C PRO A 13 30.86 -23.63 -34.00
N ARG A 14 31.26 -24.88 -33.77
CA ARG A 14 32.31 -25.28 -32.82
C ARG A 14 33.66 -25.16 -33.54
N LEU A 15 34.66 -24.59 -32.87
CA LEU A 15 36.06 -24.65 -33.28
C LEU A 15 36.88 -25.46 -32.27
N ALA A 16 37.72 -26.31 -32.82
CA ALA A 16 38.42 -27.41 -32.19
C ALA A 16 39.72 -26.97 -31.50
N ILE A 17 40.06 -27.68 -30.43
CA ILE A 17 41.33 -27.59 -29.71
C ILE A 17 42.29 -28.63 -30.31
N SER A 18 43.46 -28.18 -30.79
CA SER A 18 44.59 -29.03 -31.14
C SER A 18 45.80 -28.77 -30.23
N ARG A 19 46.50 -29.86 -29.94
CA ARG A 19 47.56 -30.07 -28.96
C ARG A 19 48.96 -29.60 -29.41
N LEU A 20 49.79 -29.36 -28.38
CA LEU A 20 51.23 -29.68 -28.19
C LEU A 20 52.31 -29.05 -29.09
N GLY A 21 53.31 -28.46 -28.42
CA GLY A 21 54.65 -28.17 -28.94
C GLY A 21 55.57 -27.62 -27.84
N GLU A 22 56.62 -28.36 -27.50
CA GLU A 22 57.63 -28.10 -26.47
C GLU A 22 58.63 -26.99 -26.84
N THR A 23 59.24 -26.31 -25.86
CA THR A 23 60.71 -26.11 -25.71
C THR A 23 61.10 -25.24 -24.49
N ARG A 24 61.66 -25.91 -23.45
CA ARG A 24 62.92 -25.69 -22.66
C ARG A 24 63.49 -24.27 -22.31
N PRO A 25 64.42 -24.19 -21.30
CA PRO A 25 64.26 -23.33 -20.11
C PRO A 25 65.35 -22.26 -19.90
N SER A 26 65.15 -21.39 -18.89
CA SER A 26 66.23 -20.66 -18.23
C SER A 26 65.96 -20.52 -16.73
N GLY A 27 66.89 -21.01 -15.91
CA GLY A 27 66.79 -20.97 -14.46
C GLY A 27 67.16 -19.61 -13.86
N TYR A 28 66.68 -19.36 -12.65
CA TYR A 28 67.33 -18.50 -11.68
C TYR A 28 67.20 -19.10 -10.28
N CYS A 29 68.36 -19.22 -9.64
CA CYS A 29 68.59 -19.63 -8.28
C CYS A 29 68.28 -18.43 -7.36
N ILE A 30 67.40 -18.59 -6.36
CA ILE A 30 67.28 -17.63 -5.26
C ILE A 30 67.37 -18.39 -3.94
N MET A 31 68.38 -18.03 -3.16
CA MET A 31 68.69 -18.59 -1.86
C MET A 31 67.61 -18.22 -0.84
N PHE A 32 67.10 -19.24 -0.15
CA PHE A 32 66.18 -19.11 0.98
C PHE A 32 66.89 -18.51 2.20
N ASN A 33 66.44 -17.34 2.63
CA ASN A 33 66.93 -16.65 3.82
C ASN A 33 66.19 -17.17 5.06
N ARG A 34 66.93 -17.73 6.03
CA ARG A 34 66.40 -18.42 7.23
C ARG A 34 65.81 -17.49 8.30
N TYR A 35 65.84 -16.16 8.12
CA TYR A 35 65.33 -15.19 9.10
C TYR A 35 63.83 -14.87 8.97
N THR A 36 63.17 -15.22 7.87
CA THR A 36 61.76 -14.90 7.64
C THR A 36 60.80 -15.85 8.37
N LEU A 37 61.27 -17.05 8.75
CA LEU A 37 60.41 -18.07 9.37
C LEU A 37 60.18 -17.82 10.87
N SER A 38 61.11 -17.14 11.55
CA SER A 38 60.99 -16.86 12.99
C SER A 38 60.06 -15.68 13.31
N ILE A 39 59.89 -14.72 12.39
CA ILE A 39 58.92 -13.61 12.54
C ILE A 39 57.49 -14.08 12.24
N ALA A 40 57.32 -15.04 11.31
CA ALA A 40 56.01 -15.64 11.04
C ALA A 40 55.48 -16.48 12.22
N LEU A 41 56.36 -17.15 12.97
CA LEU A 41 55.96 -17.92 14.16
C LEU A 41 55.70 -17.04 15.40
N ALA A 42 56.33 -15.87 15.52
CA ALA A 42 56.02 -14.91 16.59
C ALA A 42 54.68 -14.18 16.34
N PHE A 43 54.28 -13.97 15.08
CA PHE A 43 52.98 -13.37 14.75
C PHE A 43 51.80 -14.34 14.87
N VAL A 44 52.03 -15.66 14.74
CA VAL A 44 50.99 -16.68 14.92
C VAL A 44 50.67 -16.93 16.41
N SER A 45 51.55 -16.56 17.34
CA SER A 45 51.31 -16.73 18.79
C SER A 45 50.76 -15.49 19.53
N ILE A 46 50.56 -14.35 18.86
CA ILE A 46 49.85 -13.17 19.43
C ILE A 46 48.40 -13.08 18.92
N CYS A 47 47.99 -13.94 17.99
CA CYS A 47 46.58 -14.24 17.74
C CYS A 47 46.07 -15.36 18.66
N ALA A 48 46.55 -15.38 19.91
CA ALA A 48 45.74 -15.91 21.00
C ALA A 48 44.51 -15.00 21.03
N VAL A 49 43.49 -15.42 20.29
CA VAL A 49 42.10 -15.00 20.48
C VAL A 49 41.91 -15.06 21.98
N ALA A 50 41.98 -13.90 22.62
CA ALA A 50 41.34 -13.73 23.89
C ALA A 50 39.91 -14.14 23.58
N GLN A 51 39.56 -15.38 23.91
CA GLN A 51 38.20 -15.79 24.15
C GLN A 51 37.81 -14.91 25.31
N ASP A 52 37.44 -13.68 24.95
CA ASP A 52 36.98 -12.66 25.84
C ASP A 52 35.75 -13.31 26.42
N SER A 53 35.90 -13.80 27.65
CA SER A 53 34.83 -14.34 28.48
C SER A 53 33.93 -13.19 28.94
N ALA A 54 33.68 -12.25 28.03
CA ALA A 54 32.52 -11.40 28.03
C ALA A 54 31.33 -12.36 28.04
N SER A 55 30.79 -12.57 29.24
CA SER A 55 29.54 -13.25 29.48
C SER A 55 28.58 -12.92 28.35
N GLU A 56 28.10 -13.94 27.63
CA GLU A 56 27.16 -13.75 26.54
C GLU A 56 26.04 -12.83 27.02
N LEU A 57 25.89 -11.66 26.38
CA LEU A 57 24.85 -10.71 26.73
C LEU A 57 23.51 -11.39 26.53
N THR A 58 22.73 -11.46 27.61
CA THR A 58 21.38 -12.02 27.58
C THR A 58 20.40 -11.03 26.95
N ILE A 59 19.34 -11.52 26.32
CA ILE A 59 18.28 -10.65 25.77
C ILE A 59 17.70 -9.71 26.83
N ALA A 60 17.58 -10.16 28.09
CA ALA A 60 17.12 -9.33 29.20
C ALA A 60 18.03 -8.12 29.47
N GLN A 61 19.35 -8.28 29.34
CA GLN A 61 20.29 -7.15 29.47
C GLN A 61 20.18 -6.19 28.30
N VAL A 62 19.96 -6.71 27.09
CA VAL A 62 19.73 -5.89 25.89
C VAL A 62 18.47 -5.05 26.04
N LEU A 63 17.35 -5.67 26.40
CA LEU A 63 16.06 -4.99 26.59
C LEU A 63 16.17 -3.90 27.65
N LYS A 64 16.80 -4.20 28.80
CA LYS A 64 17.03 -3.20 29.85
C LYS A 64 17.88 -2.03 29.37
N GLY A 65 18.90 -2.30 28.55
CA GLY A 65 19.75 -1.29 27.95
C GLY A 65 18.99 -0.38 26.98
N LEU A 66 18.22 -0.98 26.07
CA LEU A 66 17.37 -0.25 25.12
C LEU A 66 16.33 0.61 25.85
N GLN A 67 15.63 0.05 26.83
CA GLN A 67 14.60 0.76 27.62
C GLN A 67 15.17 1.99 28.32
N LYS A 68 16.37 1.88 28.91
CA LYS A 68 17.07 3.03 29.52
C LYS A 68 17.27 4.16 28.50
N THR A 69 17.75 3.83 27.31
CA THR A 69 18.03 4.82 26.26
C THR A 69 16.73 5.39 25.68
N GLU A 70 15.71 4.55 25.48
CA GLU A 70 14.37 4.96 25.07
C GLU A 70 13.77 5.95 26.08
N GLU A 71 13.74 5.62 27.38
CA GLU A 71 13.26 6.50 28.46
C GLU A 71 13.97 7.86 28.52
N ALA A 72 15.24 7.93 28.12
CA ALA A 72 16.01 9.17 28.07
C ALA A 72 15.60 10.10 26.91
N VAL A 73 14.91 9.58 25.89
CA VAL A 73 14.48 10.30 24.67
C VAL A 73 12.97 10.55 24.72
N GLN A 74 12.58 11.75 25.13
CA GLN A 74 11.19 12.21 25.16
C GLN A 74 10.81 12.97 23.89
N SER A 75 11.77 13.71 23.32
CA SER A 75 11.61 14.37 22.03
C SER A 75 12.96 14.63 21.37
N VAL A 76 12.94 14.98 20.10
CA VAL A 76 14.15 15.19 19.29
C VAL A 76 13.96 16.28 18.26
N SER A 77 14.98 17.14 18.11
CA SER A 77 15.15 18.07 16.99
C SER A 77 16.36 17.64 16.16
N VAL A 78 16.25 17.73 14.83
CA VAL A 78 17.39 17.44 13.93
C VAL A 78 17.20 18.09 12.58
N THR A 79 18.32 18.49 11.97
CA THR A 79 18.39 18.84 10.54
C THR A 79 18.93 17.67 9.73
N MET A 80 18.18 17.25 8.71
CA MET A 80 18.55 16.15 7.82
C MET A 80 18.74 16.65 6.39
N GLN A 81 19.85 16.29 5.76
CA GLN A 81 20.06 16.47 4.32
C GLN A 81 20.02 15.11 3.63
N ALA A 82 19.12 14.95 2.68
CA ALA A 82 18.83 13.65 2.07
C ALA A 82 18.99 13.67 0.55
N LYS A 83 19.53 12.57 0.01
CA LYS A 83 19.53 12.23 -1.41
C LYS A 83 18.82 10.90 -1.61
N ARG A 84 17.65 10.94 -2.21
CA ARG A 84 16.81 9.78 -2.50
C ARG A 84 16.87 9.42 -3.98
N ILE A 85 17.04 8.14 -4.26
CA ILE A 85 16.94 7.55 -5.59
C ILE A 85 15.89 6.43 -5.47
N SER A 86 14.88 6.48 -6.33
CA SER A 86 13.90 5.41 -6.49
C SER A 86 13.94 4.93 -7.93
N GLU A 87 14.17 3.64 -8.08
CA GLU A 87 14.12 2.93 -9.35
C GLU A 87 12.89 2.03 -9.31
N ASN A 88 11.94 2.27 -10.21
CA ASN A 88 10.85 1.33 -10.41
C ASN A 88 11.48 0.04 -10.94
N SER A 89 11.56 -1.01 -10.12
CA SER A 89 12.08 -2.29 -10.59
C SER A 89 11.07 -2.95 -11.53
N LEU A 90 11.58 -3.69 -12.51
CA LEU A 90 10.79 -4.49 -13.44
C LEU A 90 9.74 -5.38 -12.74
N ALA A 91 10.03 -5.90 -11.55
CA ALA A 91 9.08 -6.70 -10.76
C ALA A 91 7.91 -5.86 -10.21
N MET A 92 8.19 -4.62 -9.76
CA MET A 92 7.17 -3.68 -9.29
C MET A 92 6.36 -3.11 -10.46
N ILE A 93 6.99 -2.90 -11.61
CA ILE A 93 6.36 -2.51 -12.88
C ILE A 93 5.39 -3.60 -13.37
N GLN A 94 5.79 -4.87 -13.29
CA GLN A 94 4.93 -6.00 -13.65
C GLN A 94 3.76 -6.19 -12.69
N ALA A 95 3.97 -6.00 -11.37
CA ALA A 95 2.93 -6.14 -10.36
C ALA A 95 1.94 -4.96 -10.32
N MET A 96 2.40 -3.73 -10.56
CA MET A 96 1.60 -2.50 -10.35
C MET A 96 1.27 -1.72 -11.63
N ARG A 97 1.68 -2.20 -12.81
CA ARG A 97 1.49 -1.50 -14.10
C ARG A 97 2.01 -0.05 -14.09
N MET A 98 3.01 0.23 -13.26
CA MET A 98 3.62 1.56 -13.17
C MET A 98 4.48 1.82 -14.41
N ARG A 99 4.50 3.07 -14.90
CA ARG A 99 5.38 3.47 -16.02
C ARG A 99 6.84 3.36 -15.54
N ASP A 100 7.73 2.91 -16.42
CA ASP A 100 9.19 2.95 -16.21
C ASP A 100 9.60 4.41 -15.92
N GLN A 101 9.80 4.72 -14.64
CA GLN A 101 10.14 6.07 -14.19
C GLN A 101 11.19 5.91 -13.11
N SER A 102 12.30 6.63 -13.26
CA SER A 102 13.28 6.80 -12.19
C SER A 102 13.08 8.16 -11.58
N THR A 103 13.11 8.21 -10.24
CA THR A 103 12.95 9.46 -9.51
C THR A 103 14.17 9.69 -8.65
N ARG A 104 14.80 10.85 -8.80
CA ARG A 104 15.85 11.34 -7.91
C ARG A 104 15.31 12.52 -7.13
N SER A 105 15.60 12.60 -5.84
CA SER A 105 15.22 13.74 -5.02
C SER A 105 16.38 14.14 -4.12
N SER A 106 16.60 15.44 -3.97
CA SER A 106 17.54 16.00 -3.00
C SER A 106 16.81 17.03 -2.17
N PHE A 107 16.85 16.89 -0.85
CA PHE A 107 16.10 17.76 0.04
C PHE A 107 16.77 17.93 1.39
N THR A 108 16.42 19.01 2.06
CA THR A 108 16.74 19.27 3.47
C THR A 108 15.45 19.26 4.26
N GLU A 109 15.46 18.56 5.39
CA GLU A 109 14.37 18.48 6.35
C GLU A 109 14.80 19.05 7.69
N GLN A 110 13.90 19.80 8.32
CA GLN A 110 13.97 20.14 9.73
C GLN A 110 12.86 19.41 10.45
N TRP A 111 13.20 18.78 11.57
CA TRP A 111 12.31 17.95 12.35
C TRP A 111 12.28 18.41 13.79
N GLN A 112 11.09 18.39 14.39
CA GLN A 112 10.93 18.17 15.82
C GLN A 112 9.86 17.11 16.03
N GLN A 113 10.14 16.13 16.88
CA GLN A 113 9.23 15.00 17.11
C GLN A 113 9.35 14.53 18.55
N ASP A 114 8.24 14.37 19.25
CA ASP A 114 8.17 13.68 20.54
C ASP A 114 8.04 12.17 20.39
N ARG A 115 8.20 11.44 21.49
CA ARG A 115 8.14 9.98 21.51
C ARG A 115 6.82 9.42 20.99
N ASP A 116 5.71 10.11 21.21
CA ASP A 116 4.37 9.71 20.75
C ASP A 116 4.14 10.03 19.26
N GLY A 117 5.16 10.59 18.60
CA GLY A 117 5.17 10.92 17.19
C GLY A 117 4.61 12.30 16.87
N ARG A 118 4.10 13.04 17.86
CA ARG A 118 3.63 14.43 17.73
C ARG A 118 4.81 15.33 17.42
N GLY A 119 4.60 16.29 16.53
CA GLY A 119 5.70 17.10 16.03
C GLY A 119 5.42 17.80 14.72
N TRP A 120 6.49 18.33 14.13
CA TRP A 120 6.43 18.98 12.84
C TRP A 120 7.67 18.66 11.99
N ASN A 121 7.49 18.80 10.70
CA ASN A 121 8.52 18.63 9.70
C ASN A 121 8.41 19.73 8.64
N ARG A 122 9.55 20.28 8.23
CA ARG A 122 9.62 21.10 7.02
C ARG A 122 10.69 20.57 6.08
N ALA A 123 10.29 20.19 4.88
CA ALA A 123 11.18 19.70 3.83
C ALA A 123 11.24 20.68 2.66
N LYS A 124 12.45 21.01 2.19
CA LYS A 124 12.64 21.76 0.94
C LYS A 124 13.60 21.02 0.04
N GLY A 125 13.28 20.93 -1.25
CA GLY A 125 14.15 20.25 -2.17
C GLY A 125 13.68 20.22 -3.61
N GLN A 126 14.28 19.33 -4.36
CA GLN A 126 14.02 19.13 -5.78
C GLN A 126 13.79 17.65 -6.04
N THR A 127 12.84 17.37 -6.93
CA THR A 127 12.63 16.06 -7.53
C THR A 127 12.94 16.15 -9.02
N VAL A 128 13.64 15.15 -9.55
CA VAL A 128 13.93 14.96 -10.97
C VAL A 128 13.35 13.60 -11.36
N GLU A 129 12.36 13.61 -12.24
CA GLU A 129 11.71 12.43 -12.81
C GLU A 129 12.26 12.21 -14.22
N THR A 130 12.84 11.05 -14.49
CA THR A 130 13.22 10.63 -15.84
C THR A 130 12.26 9.54 -16.31
N ARG A 131 11.53 9.84 -17.39
CA ARG A 131 10.57 8.93 -18.03
C ARG A 131 11.24 7.97 -19.00
N VAL A 132 10.50 6.93 -19.40
CA VAL A 132 10.92 5.93 -20.42
C VAL A 132 11.42 6.56 -21.71
N ASP A 133 10.75 7.63 -22.15
CA ASP A 133 11.07 8.34 -23.40
C ASP A 133 12.31 9.24 -23.29
N GLY A 134 12.98 9.24 -22.13
CA GLY A 134 14.12 10.09 -21.83
C GLY A 134 13.73 11.51 -21.39
N THR A 135 12.44 11.85 -21.35
CA THR A 135 11.98 13.15 -20.85
C THR A 135 12.32 13.29 -19.39
N VAL A 136 12.99 14.40 -19.06
CA VAL A 136 13.35 14.76 -17.69
C VAL A 136 12.44 15.90 -17.24
N ASN A 137 11.73 15.71 -16.13
CA ASN A 137 10.96 16.76 -15.48
C ASN A 137 11.58 17.08 -14.14
N SER A 138 11.86 18.35 -13.88
CA SER A 138 12.24 18.79 -12.55
C SER A 138 11.15 19.59 -11.85
N THR A 139 11.06 19.42 -10.54
CA THR A 139 10.09 20.10 -9.69
C THR A 139 10.74 20.42 -8.35
N GLN A 140 10.78 21.69 -7.99
CA GLN A 140 11.13 22.15 -6.65
C GLN A 140 9.92 21.95 -5.72
N PHE A 141 10.15 21.64 -4.45
CA PHE A 141 9.09 21.48 -3.46
C PHE A 141 9.43 22.13 -2.11
N ASP A 142 8.40 22.63 -1.42
CA ASP A 142 8.39 23.02 0.00
C ASP A 142 7.22 22.28 0.64
N VAL A 143 7.51 21.43 1.62
CA VAL A 143 6.55 20.65 2.38
C VAL A 143 6.60 21.13 3.82
N HIS A 144 5.43 21.43 4.37
CA HIS A 144 5.26 21.67 5.79
C HIS A 144 4.26 20.65 6.30
N ALA A 145 4.63 19.89 7.32
CA ALA A 145 3.80 18.89 7.94
C ALA A 145 3.79 19.05 9.46
N THR A 146 2.65 18.83 10.08
CA THR A 146 2.46 18.87 11.53
C THR A 146 1.61 17.68 11.97
N PHE A 147 1.73 17.28 13.24
CA PHE A 147 0.89 16.29 13.89
C PHE A 147 0.76 16.65 15.36
N ASP A 148 -0.46 16.94 15.82
CA ASP A 148 -0.75 17.37 17.20
C ASP A 148 -1.00 16.19 18.17
N GLY A 149 -0.76 14.95 17.73
CA GLY A 149 -1.10 13.72 18.45
C GLY A 149 -2.50 13.18 18.13
N ARG A 150 -3.31 13.91 17.35
CA ARG A 150 -4.66 13.51 16.95
C ARG A 150 -4.91 13.62 15.45
N GLN A 151 -4.32 14.61 14.81
CA GLN A 151 -4.53 14.91 13.40
C GLN A 151 -3.26 15.48 12.79
N GLY A 152 -2.84 14.86 11.68
CA GLY A 152 -1.73 15.33 10.87
C GLY A 152 -2.23 16.31 9.81
N ALA A 153 -1.45 17.33 9.50
CA ALA A 153 -1.71 18.24 8.39
C ALA A 153 -0.44 18.38 7.56
N MET A 154 -0.57 18.39 6.23
CA MET A 154 0.55 18.61 5.32
C MET A 154 0.13 19.59 4.23
N LEU A 155 0.92 20.64 4.05
CA LEU A 155 0.89 21.51 2.88
C LEU A 155 2.14 21.26 2.03
N ARG A 156 1.93 20.84 0.79
CA ARG A 156 2.99 20.68 -0.21
C ARG A 156 2.81 21.70 -1.32
N GLN A 157 3.83 22.54 -1.52
CA GLN A 157 3.95 23.42 -2.66
C GLN A 157 5.00 22.85 -3.61
N GLU A 158 4.67 22.79 -4.90
CA GLU A 158 5.55 22.34 -5.97
C GLU A 158 5.70 23.47 -7.01
N THR A 159 6.90 23.69 -7.50
CA THR A 159 7.21 24.67 -8.55
C THR A 159 7.93 23.97 -9.68
N ARG A 160 7.30 23.96 -10.86
CA ARG A 160 7.87 23.38 -12.09
C ARG A 160 8.91 24.32 -12.71
N GLU A 161 9.68 23.80 -13.66
CA GLU A 161 10.69 24.57 -14.39
C GLU A 161 10.12 25.78 -15.14
N ASP A 162 8.87 25.71 -15.60
CA ASP A 162 8.15 26.81 -16.25
C ASP A 162 7.64 27.88 -15.26
N GLY A 163 7.94 27.72 -13.96
CA GLY A 163 7.48 28.61 -12.89
C GLY A 163 6.06 28.31 -12.41
N THR A 164 5.37 27.33 -12.99
CA THR A 164 4.03 26.94 -12.54
C THR A 164 4.08 26.41 -11.11
N VAL A 165 3.28 27.02 -10.23
CA VAL A 165 3.14 26.60 -8.84
C VAL A 165 1.88 25.78 -8.66
N SER A 166 2.00 24.58 -8.08
CA SER A 166 0.87 23.79 -7.59
C SER A 166 0.94 23.63 -6.07
N ARG A 167 -0.22 23.64 -5.42
CA ARG A 167 -0.36 23.41 -3.99
C ARG A 167 -1.28 22.23 -3.75
N ARG A 168 -0.95 21.42 -2.74
CA ARG A 168 -1.78 20.32 -2.26
C ARG A 168 -1.79 20.35 -0.75
N GLY A 169 -2.99 20.39 -0.17
CA GLY A 169 -3.19 20.17 1.25
C GLY A 169 -3.66 18.75 1.48
N SER A 170 -3.21 18.12 2.55
CA SER A 170 -3.81 16.90 3.05
C SER A 170 -3.89 16.92 4.56
N VAL A 171 -4.97 16.36 5.09
CA VAL A 171 -5.03 15.96 6.49
C VAL A 171 -4.78 14.47 6.52
N GLN A 172 -3.92 14.04 7.43
CA GLN A 172 -3.55 12.65 7.62
C GLN A 172 -3.55 12.33 9.10
N ALA A 173 -3.11 11.13 9.40
CA ALA A 173 -3.31 10.54 10.68
C ALA A 173 -2.01 10.58 11.53
N GLY A 174 -0.87 10.75 10.89
CA GLY A 174 0.40 10.95 11.57
C GLY A 174 1.19 12.06 10.91
N LEU A 175 2.40 12.27 11.42
CA LEU A 175 3.33 13.22 10.84
C LEU A 175 3.82 12.73 9.47
N MET A 176 3.40 13.44 8.42
CA MET A 176 3.87 13.17 7.07
C MET A 176 5.37 13.43 6.93
N ARG A 177 6.02 12.63 6.10
CA ARG A 177 7.48 12.60 5.97
C ARG A 177 7.95 12.43 4.55
N THR A 178 9.05 13.11 4.18
CA THR A 178 9.74 12.85 2.91
C THR A 178 10.92 11.87 3.11
N GLY A 179 11.58 11.97 4.26
CA GLY A 179 12.65 11.08 4.73
C GLY A 179 12.22 10.07 5.81
N VAL A 180 13.23 9.54 6.50
CA VAL A 180 13.08 8.63 7.65
C VAL A 180 12.84 9.45 8.93
N PRO A 181 11.92 9.04 9.82
CA PRO A 181 11.72 9.74 11.09
C PRO A 181 13.01 9.78 11.92
N PRO A 182 13.28 10.88 12.66
CA PRO A 182 14.45 10.96 13.54
C PRO A 182 14.48 9.89 14.61
N LEU A 183 13.32 9.54 15.19
CA LEU A 183 13.22 8.49 16.19
C LEU A 183 13.62 7.11 15.63
N ASP A 184 13.30 6.82 14.37
CA ASP A 184 13.70 5.58 13.68
C ASP A 184 15.23 5.50 13.44
N LEU A 185 15.96 6.61 13.59
CA LEU A 185 17.43 6.63 13.56
C LEU A 185 18.04 6.39 14.95
N LEU A 186 17.27 6.60 16.02
CA LEU A 186 17.71 6.50 17.41
C LEU A 186 17.21 5.21 18.07
N THR A 187 15.99 5.24 18.59
CA THR A 187 15.47 4.22 19.51
C THR A 187 14.28 3.45 18.94
N HIS A 188 13.69 3.93 17.84
CA HIS A 188 12.50 3.34 17.25
C HIS A 188 12.81 2.52 15.98
N HIS A 189 11.83 1.74 15.56
CA HIS A 189 11.74 1.16 14.23
C HIS A 189 10.29 1.17 13.77
N GLN A 190 10.01 1.91 12.70
CA GLN A 190 8.66 2.08 12.16
C GLN A 190 7.67 2.67 13.19
N GLY A 191 8.15 3.58 14.04
CA GLY A 191 7.31 4.25 15.05
C GLY A 191 7.10 3.50 16.35
N PHE A 192 7.73 2.34 16.55
CA PHE A 192 7.70 1.60 17.83
C PHE A 192 9.08 1.57 18.45
N ASP A 193 9.14 1.54 19.78
CA ASP A 193 10.37 1.29 20.52
C ASP A 193 10.96 -0.06 20.14
N VAL A 194 12.28 -0.12 19.93
CA VAL A 194 12.95 -1.37 19.57
C VAL A 194 12.84 -2.40 20.69
N SER A 195 12.81 -1.98 21.97
CA SER A 195 12.62 -2.89 23.10
C SER A 195 11.23 -3.56 23.07
N GLU A 196 10.18 -2.84 22.69
CA GLU A 196 8.82 -3.38 22.54
C GLU A 196 8.81 -4.48 21.46
N LEU A 197 9.41 -4.19 20.30
CA LEU A 197 9.52 -5.14 19.19
C LEU A 197 10.35 -6.39 19.50
N LEU A 198 11.12 -6.38 20.60
CA LEU A 198 11.98 -7.47 21.05
C LEU A 198 11.44 -8.18 22.30
N THR A 199 10.32 -7.76 22.88
CA THR A 199 9.82 -8.31 24.16
C THR A 199 9.35 -9.77 24.02
N ASP A 200 8.80 -10.15 22.86
CA ASP A 200 8.23 -11.49 22.65
C ASP A 200 9.21 -12.45 21.97
N GLY A 201 10.01 -13.12 22.79
CA GLY A 201 10.87 -14.25 22.41
C GLY A 201 11.99 -13.91 21.43
N ALA A 202 12.45 -12.66 21.44
CA ALA A 202 13.65 -12.28 20.72
C ALA A 202 14.89 -13.08 21.18
N VAL A 203 15.83 -13.26 20.25
CA VAL A 203 17.05 -14.04 20.48
C VAL A 203 18.28 -13.28 20.01
N VAL A 204 19.37 -13.42 20.76
CA VAL A 204 20.70 -12.98 20.31
C VAL A 204 21.23 -14.05 19.35
N VAL A 205 21.41 -13.69 18.08
CA VAL A 205 21.80 -14.64 17.02
C VAL A 205 23.28 -14.56 16.65
N GLY A 206 23.99 -13.52 17.11
CA GLY A 206 25.40 -13.37 16.78
C GLY A 206 26.06 -12.12 17.32
N ASN A 207 27.32 -11.97 16.94
CA ASN A 207 28.13 -10.77 17.17
C ASN A 207 28.78 -10.39 15.84
N GLU A 208 28.85 -9.10 15.55
CA GLU A 208 29.50 -8.56 14.35
C GLU A 208 30.37 -7.35 14.73
N SER A 209 31.07 -6.79 13.74
CA SER A 209 31.69 -5.47 13.87
C SER A 209 30.97 -4.46 13.01
N TRP A 210 30.71 -3.28 13.58
CA TRP A 210 30.09 -2.15 12.90
C TRP A 210 30.84 -0.87 13.24
N ASP A 211 31.35 -0.16 12.22
CA ASP A 211 32.09 1.10 12.40
C ASP A 211 33.26 0.99 13.40
N GLY A 212 33.92 -0.18 13.44
CA GLY A 212 35.02 -0.48 14.37
C GLY A 212 34.61 -0.93 15.77
N HIS A 213 33.31 -0.97 16.08
CA HIS A 213 32.78 -1.43 17.36
C HIS A 213 32.27 -2.87 17.26
N ARG A 214 32.26 -3.58 18.39
CA ARG A 214 31.62 -4.89 18.49
C ARG A 214 30.14 -4.68 18.77
N VAL A 215 29.29 -5.26 17.94
CA VAL A 215 27.83 -5.20 18.09
C VAL A 215 27.26 -6.58 18.25
N ILE A 216 26.15 -6.68 18.98
CA ILE A 216 25.35 -7.90 19.05
C ILE A 216 24.25 -7.84 18.00
N VAL A 217 23.91 -8.99 17.43
CA VAL A 217 22.82 -9.11 16.47
C VAL A 217 21.65 -9.79 17.18
N VAL A 218 20.51 -9.11 17.20
CA VAL A 218 19.29 -9.55 17.86
C VAL A 218 18.17 -9.65 16.84
N GLU A 219 17.41 -10.74 16.88
CA GLU A 219 16.26 -10.96 16.02
C GLU A 219 14.97 -11.03 16.85
N SER A 220 13.91 -10.42 16.34
CA SER A 220 12.56 -10.67 16.86
C SER A 220 12.09 -12.06 16.46
N ASN A 221 11.05 -12.56 17.13
CA ASN A 221 10.37 -13.76 16.66
C ASN A 221 9.78 -13.54 15.25
N PRO A 222 9.80 -14.58 14.40
CA PRO A 222 9.01 -14.59 13.17
C PRO A 222 7.52 -14.43 13.46
N VAL A 223 6.85 -13.56 12.71
CA VAL A 223 5.41 -13.39 12.71
C VAL A 223 4.87 -13.85 11.36
N GLU A 224 3.87 -14.72 11.36
CA GLU A 224 3.24 -15.24 10.15
C GLU A 224 2.27 -14.20 9.54
N ASN A 225 2.45 -13.94 8.24
CA ASN A 225 1.69 -12.99 7.43
C ASN A 225 2.00 -13.21 5.94
N ASN A 226 1.20 -13.98 5.17
CA ASN A 226 1.48 -14.20 3.73
C ASN A 226 2.96 -14.57 3.45
N GLY A 227 3.53 -15.40 4.32
CA GLY A 227 4.96 -15.53 4.54
C GLY A 227 5.29 -15.35 6.01
N GLU A 228 6.56 -15.29 6.36
CA GLU A 228 7.01 -14.92 7.70
C GLU A 228 7.81 -13.62 7.64
N TYR A 229 7.72 -12.84 8.72
CA TYR A 229 8.39 -11.55 8.86
C TYR A 229 9.14 -11.53 10.18
N LYS A 230 10.32 -10.93 10.20
CA LYS A 230 11.01 -10.62 11.46
C LYS A 230 11.86 -9.36 11.31
N SER A 231 12.17 -8.76 12.45
CA SER A 231 13.11 -7.66 12.53
C SER A 231 14.47 -8.14 13.01
N GLN A 232 15.54 -7.51 12.53
CA GLN A 232 16.91 -7.79 12.94
C GLN A 232 17.63 -6.48 13.28
N TYR A 233 18.32 -6.46 14.42
CA TYR A 233 18.93 -5.27 15.01
C TYR A 233 20.40 -5.52 15.34
N TRP A 234 21.25 -4.54 15.05
CA TRP A 234 22.64 -4.52 15.49
C TRP A 234 22.76 -3.47 16.58
N ILE A 235 23.19 -3.91 17.76
CA ILE A 235 23.17 -3.11 18.98
C ILE A 235 24.59 -3.01 19.52
N ASP A 236 25.07 -1.80 19.79
CA ASP A 236 26.39 -1.55 20.37
C ASP A 236 26.27 -1.39 21.89
N PRO A 237 26.57 -2.45 22.69
CA PRO A 237 26.47 -2.38 24.14
C PRO A 237 27.53 -1.46 24.77
N GLN A 238 28.60 -1.09 24.05
CA GLN A 238 29.63 -0.18 24.56
C GLN A 238 29.20 1.30 24.49
N ARG A 239 28.16 1.59 23.71
CA ARG A 239 27.58 2.92 23.52
C ARG A 239 26.12 2.94 23.97
N ASP A 240 25.90 2.52 25.23
CA ASP A 240 24.58 2.46 25.88
C ASP A 240 23.49 1.80 25.01
N TYR A 241 23.84 0.67 24.39
CA TYR A 241 22.92 -0.14 23.59
C TYR A 241 22.32 0.61 22.39
N VAL A 242 23.06 1.55 21.77
CA VAL A 242 22.61 2.21 20.55
C VAL A 242 22.37 1.22 19.41
N VAL A 243 21.25 1.40 18.71
CA VAL A 243 20.89 0.57 17.55
C VAL A 243 21.52 1.16 16.29
N VAL A 244 22.57 0.52 15.81
CA VAL A 244 23.38 1.03 14.68
C VAL A 244 22.89 0.54 13.31
N ARG A 245 22.09 -0.52 13.28
CA ARG A 245 21.44 -1.03 12.07
C ARG A 245 20.12 -1.73 12.42
N ARG A 246 19.14 -1.58 11.54
CA ARG A 246 17.81 -2.21 11.61
C ARG A 246 17.45 -2.79 10.26
N ARG A 247 16.81 -3.96 10.23
CA ARG A 247 16.27 -4.59 9.01
C ARG A 247 14.92 -5.23 9.26
N ASN A 248 14.06 -5.14 8.24
CA ASN A 248 12.91 -6.02 8.10
C ASN A 248 13.25 -7.13 7.13
N LEU A 249 13.02 -8.37 7.56
CA LEU A 249 13.26 -9.58 6.78
C LEU A 249 11.91 -10.26 6.51
N THR A 250 11.77 -10.86 5.32
CA THR A 250 10.63 -11.70 4.97
C THR A 250 11.08 -12.99 4.28
N ARG A 251 10.26 -14.03 4.37
CA ARG A 251 10.36 -15.26 3.56
C ARG A 251 8.96 -15.78 3.26
N ARG A 252 8.77 -16.50 2.17
CA ARG A 252 7.43 -16.98 1.78
C ARG A 252 7.07 -18.31 2.45
N LEU A 253 8.02 -19.23 2.53
CA LEU A 253 7.88 -20.51 3.21
C LEU A 253 8.95 -20.66 4.31
N PRO A 254 8.73 -21.49 5.35
CA PRO A 254 9.70 -21.70 6.42
C PRO A 254 11.08 -22.22 5.97
N GLU A 255 11.16 -22.87 4.82
CA GLU A 255 12.40 -23.34 4.19
C GLU A 255 13.09 -22.28 3.33
N ASP A 256 12.38 -21.22 2.93
CA ASP A 256 12.94 -20.16 2.09
C ASP A 256 13.97 -19.34 2.88
N PRO A 257 15.01 -18.83 2.22
CA PRO A 257 15.96 -17.92 2.86
C PRO A 257 15.29 -16.60 3.22
N TRP A 258 15.70 -16.03 4.35
CA TRP A 258 15.27 -14.68 4.75
C TRP A 258 15.81 -13.62 3.78
N GLN A 259 14.91 -12.77 3.28
CA GLN A 259 15.23 -11.65 2.40
C GLN A 259 14.97 -10.32 3.10
N ALA A 260 15.92 -9.39 3.03
CA ALA A 260 15.69 -8.04 3.52
C ALA A 260 14.76 -7.28 2.57
N ILE A 261 13.74 -6.62 3.12
CA ILE A 261 12.81 -5.74 2.38
C ILE A 261 13.03 -4.26 2.72
N TYR A 262 13.57 -4.00 3.91
CA TYR A 262 13.90 -2.65 4.39
C TYR A 262 15.14 -2.70 5.28
N SER A 263 15.98 -1.66 5.20
CA SER A 263 17.17 -1.51 6.05
C SER A 263 17.42 -0.05 6.36
N VAL A 264 17.83 0.22 7.59
CA VAL A 264 18.40 1.50 8.04
C VAL A 264 19.79 1.20 8.60
N ASP A 265 20.82 1.72 7.95
CA ASP A 265 22.22 1.59 8.38
C ASP A 265 22.73 2.94 8.88
N CYS A 266 23.15 3.03 10.14
CA CYS A 266 23.57 4.28 10.80
C CYS A 266 25.10 4.28 11.05
N PHE A 267 25.77 5.40 10.83
CA PHE A 267 27.24 5.51 10.91
C PHE A 267 27.70 6.78 11.63
N GLY A 268 28.94 6.74 12.14
CA GLY A 268 29.59 7.90 12.74
C GLY A 268 28.83 8.43 13.95
N HIS A 269 28.36 7.52 14.80
CA HIS A 269 27.58 7.87 15.98
C HIS A 269 28.37 8.80 16.89
N GLN A 270 27.69 9.81 17.42
CA GLN A 270 28.21 10.74 18.41
C GLN A 270 27.26 10.77 19.60
N GLU A 271 27.82 10.90 20.80
CA GLU A 271 27.03 11.12 22.01
C GLU A 271 26.47 12.55 21.98
N ILE A 272 25.15 12.68 22.03
CA ILE A 272 24.44 13.97 21.97
C ILE A 272 23.85 14.37 23.33
N ALA A 273 23.72 13.42 24.24
CA ALA A 273 23.46 13.60 25.66
C ALA A 273 24.00 12.37 26.41
N ASP A 274 24.06 12.42 27.74
CA ASP A 274 24.55 11.32 28.59
C ASP A 274 23.87 9.99 28.23
N GLY A 275 24.64 9.06 27.67
CA GLY A 275 24.15 7.74 27.27
C GLY A 275 23.24 7.71 26.03
N VAL A 276 23.07 8.82 25.30
CA VAL A 276 22.28 8.86 24.07
C VAL A 276 23.17 9.18 22.86
N TRP A 277 23.22 8.23 21.93
CA TRP A 277 24.08 8.28 20.75
C TRP A 277 23.24 8.43 19.48
N ALA A 278 23.61 9.40 18.64
CA ALA A 278 22.93 9.68 17.37
C ALA A 278 23.87 9.59 16.17
N PRO A 279 23.38 9.12 15.01
CA PRO A 279 24.21 9.01 13.82
C PRO A 279 24.47 10.36 13.14
N LYS A 280 25.62 10.45 12.46
CA LYS A 280 25.91 11.55 11.52
C LYS A 280 25.45 11.23 10.10
N ILE A 281 25.40 9.94 9.76
CA ILE A 281 25.02 9.46 8.43
C ILE A 281 24.08 8.27 8.61
N ALA A 282 23.00 8.24 7.84
CA ALA A 282 22.13 7.09 7.74
C ALA A 282 21.88 6.72 6.27
N TRP A 283 21.80 5.43 5.98
CA TRP A 283 21.38 4.90 4.69
C TRP A 283 20.09 4.12 4.86
N THR A 284 19.02 4.58 4.21
CA THR A 284 17.78 3.80 4.13
C THR A 284 17.66 3.13 2.78
N ARG A 285 17.25 1.87 2.78
CA ARG A 285 17.11 1.06 1.57
C ARG A 285 15.83 0.27 1.62
N MET A 286 15.10 0.26 0.51
CA MET A 286 14.05 -0.71 0.25
C MET A 286 14.53 -1.66 -0.85
N PHE A 287 14.19 -2.92 -0.68
CA PHE A 287 14.55 -3.98 -1.60
C PHE A 287 13.28 -4.54 -2.24
N GLY A 288 13.37 -4.98 -3.49
CA GLY A 288 12.32 -5.77 -4.12
C GLY A 288 12.24 -7.17 -3.50
N LEU A 289 11.32 -7.99 -3.99
CA LEU A 289 11.33 -9.43 -3.71
C LEU A 289 11.77 -10.15 -4.98
N THR A 290 12.65 -11.15 -4.85
CA THR A 290 12.95 -12.04 -5.99
C THR A 290 11.86 -13.11 -6.08
N PRO A 291 11.32 -13.41 -7.27
CA PRO A 291 10.22 -14.38 -7.40
C PRO A 291 10.53 -15.78 -6.86
N ASP A 292 11.79 -16.17 -6.87
CA ASP A 292 12.31 -17.47 -6.46
C ASP A 292 12.89 -17.48 -5.05
N GLY A 293 12.91 -16.34 -4.34
CA GLY A 293 13.56 -16.25 -3.04
C GLY A 293 15.11 -16.31 -3.09
N ILE A 294 15.73 -16.51 -4.25
CA ILE A 294 17.16 -16.76 -4.38
C ILE A 294 17.91 -15.50 -4.84
N GLY A 295 18.97 -15.15 -4.10
CA GLY A 295 19.86 -14.04 -4.44
C GLY A 295 19.56 -12.74 -3.70
N GLN A 296 20.40 -11.73 -3.95
CA GLN A 296 20.22 -10.42 -3.35
C GLN A 296 19.12 -9.67 -4.10
N ALA A 297 18.05 -9.33 -3.38
CA ALA A 297 16.99 -8.49 -3.92
C ALA A 297 17.53 -7.15 -4.43
N PRO A 298 17.04 -6.65 -5.58
CA PRO A 298 17.46 -5.36 -6.11
C PRO A 298 16.99 -4.24 -5.17
N ILE A 299 17.83 -3.22 -4.99
CA ILE A 299 17.45 -2.00 -4.26
C ILE A 299 16.49 -1.21 -5.14
N ILE A 300 15.25 -1.02 -4.69
CA ILE A 300 14.23 -0.25 -5.40
C ILE A 300 14.15 1.22 -4.94
N MET A 301 14.67 1.46 -3.74
CA MET A 301 14.83 2.80 -3.21
C MET A 301 16.07 2.86 -2.32
N LYS A 302 16.82 3.93 -2.45
CA LYS A 302 17.96 4.28 -1.62
C LYS A 302 17.82 5.73 -1.17
N CYS A 303 18.01 6.01 0.11
CA CYS A 303 18.13 7.36 0.64
C CYS A 303 19.42 7.47 1.46
N ASP A 304 20.31 8.37 1.04
CA ASP A 304 21.49 8.75 1.81
C ASP A 304 21.16 10.01 2.62
N VAL A 305 21.27 9.93 3.95
CA VAL A 305 20.90 10.99 4.89
C VAL A 305 22.14 11.43 5.68
N VAL A 306 22.35 12.73 5.77
CA VAL A 306 23.32 13.37 6.67
C VAL A 306 22.55 14.10 7.76
N CYS A 307 22.86 13.81 9.01
CA CYS A 307 22.17 14.37 10.17
C CYS A 307 23.09 15.38 10.87
N ALA A 308 22.53 16.51 11.27
CA ALA A 308 23.19 17.58 11.99
C ALA A 308 22.25 18.21 13.02
N ASP A 309 22.82 18.97 13.95
CA ASP A 309 22.07 19.80 14.91
C ASP A 309 21.06 18.98 15.73
N TRP A 310 21.51 17.83 16.24
CA TRP A 310 20.70 17.01 17.13
C TRP A 310 20.51 17.72 18.47
N GLU A 311 19.27 17.81 18.92
CA GLU A 311 18.90 18.23 20.27
C GLU A 311 17.87 17.25 20.83
N LEU A 312 17.96 16.93 22.12
CA LEU A 312 17.02 16.04 22.79
C LEU A 312 16.12 16.80 23.75
N ASN A 313 14.94 16.24 23.97
CA ASN A 313 13.98 16.71 24.97
C ASN A 313 13.62 18.19 24.77
N VAL A 314 13.60 18.61 23.49
CA VAL A 314 13.15 19.93 23.06
C VAL A 314 11.65 20.07 23.31
N GLU A 315 11.24 21.22 23.82
CA GLU A 315 9.83 21.59 23.87
C GLU A 315 9.37 21.92 22.46
N ILE A 316 8.26 21.31 22.02
CA ILE A 316 7.66 21.58 20.71
C ILE A 316 6.56 22.63 20.90
N PRO A 317 6.74 23.87 20.42
CA PRO A 317 5.75 24.92 20.57
C PRO A 317 4.42 24.54 19.92
N GLU A 318 3.29 24.82 20.61
CA GLU A 318 1.94 24.47 20.13
C GLU A 318 1.64 25.08 18.75
N GLU A 319 2.13 26.29 18.48
CA GLU A 319 1.97 26.94 17.18
C GLU A 319 2.62 26.17 16.02
N GLN A 320 3.67 25.39 16.28
CA GLN A 320 4.33 24.57 15.26
C GLN A 320 3.59 23.27 14.96
N LEU A 321 2.63 22.89 15.81
CA LEU A 321 1.80 21.71 15.63
C LEU A 321 0.53 22.01 14.83
N THR A 322 0.23 23.29 14.64
CA THR A 322 -0.88 23.75 13.83
C THR A 322 -0.41 24.14 12.43
N LEU A 323 -1.18 23.73 11.42
CA LEU A 323 -0.93 24.11 10.03
C LEU A 323 -2.19 24.71 9.42
N GLU A 324 -2.10 25.98 9.05
CA GLU A 324 -3.18 26.66 8.33
C GLU A 324 -3.05 26.46 6.83
N PHE A 325 -4.16 26.06 6.19
CA PHE A 325 -4.22 25.94 4.74
C PHE A 325 -4.59 27.30 4.10
N PRO A 326 -3.96 27.67 2.98
CA PRO A 326 -4.37 28.85 2.22
C PRO A 326 -5.86 28.80 1.84
N PRO A 327 -6.59 29.93 1.88
CA PRO A 327 -7.99 29.97 1.47
C PRO A 327 -8.20 29.43 0.06
N GLY A 328 -9.24 28.63 -0.13
CA GLY A 328 -9.60 28.03 -1.42
C GLY A 328 -8.73 26.85 -1.87
N LEU A 329 -7.72 26.44 -1.07
CA LEU A 329 -6.98 25.21 -1.33
C LEU A 329 -7.89 24.00 -1.12
N ARG A 330 -7.98 23.11 -2.12
CA ARG A 330 -8.58 21.79 -1.91
C ARG A 330 -7.68 20.98 -0.99
N VAL A 331 -8.16 20.70 0.22
CA VAL A 331 -7.49 19.86 1.20
C VAL A 331 -8.06 18.47 1.11
N ASN A 332 -7.22 17.49 0.81
CA ASN A 332 -7.60 16.08 0.87
C ASN A 332 -7.67 15.70 2.35
N GLY A 333 -8.84 15.87 2.96
CA GLY A 333 -9.02 15.62 4.38
C GLY A 333 -8.99 14.13 4.72
N LEU A 334 -8.44 13.78 5.87
CA LEU A 334 -8.85 12.59 6.61
C LEU A 334 -10.24 12.91 7.18
N ARG A 335 -11.25 12.82 6.31
CA ARG A 335 -12.70 12.86 6.56
C ARG A 335 -13.09 13.75 7.77
N GLU A 336 -13.48 15.01 7.55
CA GLU A 336 -14.26 15.79 8.55
C GLU A 336 -15.52 15.03 9.04
N ALA A 337 -15.97 14.00 8.30
CA ALA A 337 -17.05 13.09 8.68
C ALA A 337 -16.62 11.87 9.53
N PHE A 338 -15.34 11.65 9.87
CA PHE A 338 -14.93 10.51 10.72
C PHE A 338 -15.16 10.77 12.21
N GLN A 339 -15.01 12.02 12.68
CA GLN A 339 -15.16 12.31 14.11
C GLN A 339 -16.47 13.04 14.45
N ALA A 340 -17.05 13.82 13.52
CA ALA A 340 -18.21 14.66 13.82
C ALA A 340 -19.59 14.01 13.54
N LYS A 341 -19.64 12.82 12.91
CA LYS A 341 -20.90 12.18 12.46
C LYS A 341 -21.07 10.69 12.78
N ILE A 342 -20.20 10.08 13.57
CA ILE A 342 -20.44 8.69 14.01
C ILE A 342 -21.48 8.72 15.15
N LYS A 343 -22.77 8.80 14.76
CA LYS A 343 -23.73 7.93 15.42
C LYS A 343 -23.23 6.50 15.21
N PRO A 344 -23.43 5.56 16.16
CA PRO A 344 -23.07 4.16 15.96
C PRO A 344 -23.95 3.60 14.84
N VAL A 345 -23.53 3.83 13.60
CA VAL A 345 -23.90 2.98 12.47
C VAL A 345 -23.03 1.74 12.66
N ASP A 346 -23.62 0.56 12.51
CA ASP A 346 -22.84 -0.66 12.57
C ASP A 346 -21.64 -0.55 11.62
N ASN A 347 -20.45 -0.85 12.13
CA ASN A 347 -19.18 -0.77 11.40
C ASN A 347 -19.01 -1.95 10.42
N PHE A 348 -20.09 -2.70 10.20
CA PHE A 348 -20.19 -3.82 9.29
C PHE A 348 -21.62 -3.96 8.78
N ILE A 349 -21.78 -4.68 7.68
CA ILE A 349 -23.05 -5.13 7.11
C ILE A 349 -22.97 -6.66 7.05
N VAL A 350 -24.02 -7.37 7.46
CA VAL A 350 -24.23 -8.78 7.11
C VAL A 350 -25.68 -8.93 6.66
N THR A 351 -25.90 -9.44 5.45
CA THR A 351 -27.24 -9.53 4.86
C THR A 351 -27.32 -10.66 3.83
N PRO A 352 -28.46 -11.35 3.69
CA PRO A 352 -28.64 -12.36 2.66
C PRO A 352 -28.61 -11.76 1.24
N ILE A 353 -28.19 -12.57 0.27
CA ILE A 353 -28.26 -12.26 -1.15
C ILE A 353 -29.52 -12.91 -1.72
N THR A 354 -30.56 -12.11 -1.92
CA THR A 354 -31.91 -12.55 -2.27
C THR A 354 -32.19 -12.50 -3.78
N THR A 355 -31.47 -11.70 -4.57
CA THR A 355 -31.79 -11.48 -6.00
C THR A 355 -30.67 -11.88 -6.96
N GLU A 356 -31.00 -12.14 -8.23
CA GLU A 356 -29.99 -12.37 -9.29
C GLU A 356 -29.17 -11.10 -9.56
N LEU A 357 -29.82 -9.93 -9.49
CA LEU A 357 -29.18 -8.62 -9.63
C LEU A 357 -28.01 -8.47 -8.66
N GLN A 358 -28.22 -8.72 -7.36
CA GLN A 358 -27.17 -8.62 -6.35
C GLN A 358 -25.98 -9.54 -6.66
N ARG A 359 -26.24 -10.81 -7.02
CA ARG A 359 -25.20 -11.78 -7.43
C ARG A 359 -24.40 -11.30 -8.64
N MET A 360 -25.09 -10.74 -9.64
CA MET A 360 -24.47 -10.16 -10.84
C MET A 360 -23.57 -8.96 -10.49
N LEU A 361 -24.02 -8.07 -9.59
CA LEU A 361 -23.27 -6.89 -9.17
C LEU A 361 -22.00 -7.27 -8.39
N LEU A 362 -22.08 -8.29 -7.55
CA LEU A 362 -20.92 -8.85 -6.82
C LEU A 362 -19.95 -9.59 -7.74
N GLY A 363 -20.41 -10.02 -8.92
CA GLY A 363 -19.65 -10.90 -9.82
C GLY A 363 -19.46 -12.30 -9.24
N ASP A 364 -20.38 -12.72 -8.36
CA ASP A 364 -20.42 -14.03 -7.73
C ASP A 364 -21.83 -14.60 -7.81
N LYS A 365 -22.01 -15.58 -8.69
CA LYS A 365 -23.31 -16.24 -8.91
C LYS A 365 -23.68 -17.24 -7.82
N THR A 366 -22.75 -17.56 -6.94
CA THR A 366 -22.88 -18.64 -5.96
C THR A 366 -22.93 -18.15 -4.53
N ALA A 367 -22.70 -16.86 -4.28
CA ALA A 367 -22.79 -16.30 -2.94
C ALA A 367 -24.25 -16.23 -2.46
N ASP A 368 -24.44 -16.61 -1.21
CA ASP A 368 -25.73 -16.62 -0.49
C ASP A 368 -25.80 -15.47 0.51
N VAL A 369 -24.65 -15.06 1.05
CA VAL A 369 -24.54 -14.00 2.06
C VAL A 369 -23.53 -12.95 1.60
N TYR A 370 -23.86 -11.69 1.89
CA TYR A 370 -22.97 -10.55 1.75
C TYR A 370 -22.55 -10.06 3.12
N ALA A 371 -21.24 -9.89 3.31
CA ALA A 371 -20.69 -9.16 4.43
C ALA A 371 -19.80 -8.03 3.95
N GLU A 372 -19.88 -6.88 4.60
CA GLU A 372 -18.96 -5.77 4.39
C GLU A 372 -18.46 -5.23 5.72
N ILE A 373 -17.18 -4.85 5.77
CA ILE A 373 -16.56 -4.28 6.97
C ILE A 373 -15.97 -2.91 6.63
N ASP A 374 -16.33 -1.90 7.42
CA ASP A 374 -15.66 -0.59 7.42
C ASP A 374 -14.32 -0.71 8.16
N VAL A 375 -13.23 -0.82 7.39
CA VAL A 375 -11.90 -0.92 8.01
C VAL A 375 -11.53 0.35 8.77
N THR A 376 -12.03 1.47 8.28
CA THR A 376 -11.69 2.77 8.81
C THR A 376 -12.35 3.06 10.15
N ALA A 377 -13.33 2.24 10.57
CA ALA A 377 -13.99 2.39 11.87
C ALA A 377 -13.21 1.80 13.06
N TYR A 378 -12.27 0.88 12.84
CA TYR A 378 -11.50 0.26 13.94
C TYR A 378 -9.99 0.35 13.76
N VAL A 379 -9.51 0.75 12.59
CA VAL A 379 -8.13 1.23 12.46
C VAL A 379 -8.09 2.61 13.10
N ASP A 380 -7.28 2.75 14.14
CA ASP A 380 -6.79 4.07 14.48
C ASP A 380 -5.94 4.52 13.30
N VAL A 381 -6.56 5.37 12.49
CA VAL A 381 -5.94 5.91 11.30
C VAL A 381 -4.58 6.51 11.64
N ASN A 382 -4.41 7.06 12.86
CA ASN A 382 -3.23 7.81 13.29
C ASN A 382 -2.02 6.94 13.57
N THR A 383 -2.24 5.85 14.27
CA THR A 383 -1.18 4.92 14.65
C THR A 383 -1.10 3.72 13.69
N LEU A 384 -2.04 3.62 12.75
CA LEU A 384 -2.35 2.41 11.98
C LEU A 384 -2.62 1.19 12.87
N GLN A 385 -2.80 1.38 14.18
CA GLN A 385 -3.11 0.32 15.11
C GLN A 385 -4.57 -0.04 14.97
N ILE A 386 -4.82 -1.34 14.91
CA ILE A 386 -6.18 -1.84 14.99
C ILE A 386 -6.59 -1.83 16.44
N THR A 387 -7.77 -1.27 16.71
CA THR A 387 -8.44 -1.36 18.00
C THR A 387 -9.58 -2.37 17.86
N PRO A 388 -9.36 -3.70 18.08
CA PRO A 388 -10.39 -4.71 17.85
C PRO A 388 -11.68 -4.44 18.63
N ALA A 389 -11.59 -3.79 19.79
CA ALA A 389 -12.74 -3.42 20.62
C ALA A 389 -13.74 -2.46 19.93
N LYS A 390 -13.34 -1.75 18.87
CA LYS A 390 -14.23 -0.87 18.08
C LYS A 390 -15.07 -1.64 17.07
N LEU A 391 -14.67 -2.86 16.70
CA LEU A 391 -15.50 -3.76 15.93
C LEU A 391 -16.23 -4.68 16.90
N ASN A 392 -17.57 -4.69 16.84
CA ASN A 392 -18.37 -5.62 17.63
C ASN A 392 -18.29 -7.03 17.00
N PHE A 393 -17.11 -7.66 17.09
CA PHE A 393 -16.83 -8.98 16.53
C PHE A 393 -17.80 -10.05 17.01
N ALA A 394 -18.27 -9.94 18.26
CA ALA A 394 -19.27 -10.85 18.80
C ALA A 394 -20.59 -10.72 18.03
N ALA A 395 -21.08 -9.50 17.81
CA ALA A 395 -22.30 -9.28 17.02
C ALA A 395 -22.11 -9.67 15.55
N PHE A 396 -20.97 -9.33 14.95
CA PHE A 396 -20.65 -9.71 13.57
C PHE A 396 -20.63 -11.24 13.40
N GLN A 397 -19.91 -11.96 14.28
CA GLN A 397 -19.85 -13.42 14.27
C GLN A 397 -21.22 -14.06 14.53
N GLN A 398 -22.03 -13.48 15.42
CA GLN A 398 -23.37 -13.96 15.69
C GLN A 398 -24.27 -13.87 14.46
N GLN A 399 -24.26 -12.73 13.75
CA GLN A 399 -25.03 -12.56 12.51
C GLN A 399 -24.54 -13.51 11.40
N LEU A 400 -23.23 -13.68 11.27
CA LEU A 400 -22.64 -14.64 10.33
C LEU A 400 -23.11 -16.08 10.61
N LYS A 401 -23.08 -16.53 11.87
CA LYS A 401 -23.54 -17.87 12.26
C LYS A 401 -25.02 -18.07 11.97
N GLN A 402 -25.85 -17.09 12.33
CA GLN A 402 -27.28 -17.15 12.08
C GLN A 402 -27.57 -17.36 10.58
N LEU A 403 -26.97 -16.56 9.69
CA LEU A 403 -27.19 -16.71 8.26
C LEU A 403 -26.54 -17.96 7.68
N ALA A 404 -25.39 -18.41 8.19
CA ALA A 404 -24.78 -19.65 7.75
C ALA A 404 -25.66 -20.88 8.07
N GLU A 405 -26.38 -20.86 9.20
CA GLU A 405 -27.32 -21.93 9.60
C GLU A 405 -28.60 -21.97 8.73
N GLU A 406 -28.97 -20.85 8.10
CA GLU A 406 -30.14 -20.75 7.22
C GLU A 406 -29.90 -21.37 5.82
N HIS A 407 -28.64 -21.61 5.43
CA HIS A 407 -28.27 -22.11 4.11
C HIS A 407 -27.41 -23.38 4.19
N GLU A 408 -27.87 -24.48 3.58
CA GLU A 408 -27.05 -25.68 3.42
C GLU A 408 -25.85 -25.37 2.49
N GLN A 409 -24.62 -25.46 3.03
CA GLN A 409 -23.38 -25.09 2.32
C GLN A 409 -23.28 -23.59 1.95
N ALA A 410 -23.71 -22.71 2.87
CA ALA A 410 -23.67 -21.26 2.69
C ALA A 410 -22.33 -20.74 2.13
N LYS A 411 -22.39 -19.85 1.13
CA LYS A 411 -21.20 -19.17 0.57
C LYS A 411 -21.24 -17.68 0.83
N LEU A 412 -20.12 -17.14 1.33
CA LEU A 412 -20.00 -15.73 1.72
C LEU A 412 -19.24 -14.93 0.66
N TYR A 413 -19.79 -13.77 0.29
CA TYR A 413 -19.03 -12.68 -0.31
C TYR A 413 -18.66 -11.66 0.77
N LEU A 414 -17.37 -11.58 1.09
CA LEU A 414 -16.84 -10.67 2.10
C LEU A 414 -16.10 -9.50 1.45
N LYS A 415 -16.51 -8.28 1.76
CA LYS A 415 -15.90 -7.04 1.26
C LYS A 415 -15.26 -6.25 2.39
N PHE A 416 -14.05 -5.76 2.17
CA PHE A 416 -13.39 -4.79 3.05
C PHE A 416 -13.39 -3.41 2.39
N GLU A 417 -13.91 -2.40 3.08
CA GLU A 417 -13.86 -1.00 2.67
C GLU A 417 -12.74 -0.30 3.44
N PHE A 418 -11.60 -0.07 2.78
CA PHE A 418 -10.42 0.56 3.40
C PHE A 418 -10.48 2.09 3.41
N GLY A 419 -11.49 2.70 2.78
CA GLY A 419 -11.58 4.15 2.67
C GLY A 419 -10.27 4.74 2.13
N GLY A 420 -9.78 5.78 2.81
CA GLY A 420 -8.49 6.44 2.53
C GLY A 420 -7.27 5.86 3.25
N VAL A 421 -7.41 4.77 4.00
CA VAL A 421 -6.33 4.18 4.83
C VAL A 421 -5.24 3.49 4.00
N GLY A 422 -5.43 3.40 2.68
CA GLY A 422 -4.44 2.84 1.76
C GLY A 422 -4.36 1.31 1.81
N ALA A 423 -3.75 0.73 0.79
CA ALA A 423 -3.56 -0.72 0.66
C ALA A 423 -2.29 -1.20 1.37
N GLU A 424 -2.01 -0.68 2.57
CA GLU A 424 -0.81 -1.13 3.28
C GLU A 424 -0.94 -2.61 3.66
N HIS A 425 0.15 -3.35 3.45
CA HIS A 425 0.23 -4.78 3.72
C HIS A 425 -0.14 -5.12 5.18
N ALA A 426 0.05 -4.17 6.11
CA ALA A 426 -0.37 -4.25 7.50
C ALA A 426 -1.87 -4.52 7.66
N PHE A 427 -2.74 -3.88 6.88
CA PHE A 427 -4.19 -4.05 7.07
C PHE A 427 -4.72 -5.38 6.56
N GLY A 428 -4.09 -5.94 5.54
CA GLY A 428 -4.40 -7.30 5.07
C GLY A 428 -4.15 -8.36 6.15
N MET A 429 -3.14 -8.15 7.00
CA MET A 429 -2.80 -9.08 8.10
C MET A 429 -3.82 -9.08 9.20
N PHE A 430 -4.00 -7.92 9.83
CA PHE A 430 -4.58 -7.83 11.16
C PHE A 430 -6.11 -7.77 11.13
N VAL A 431 -6.68 -7.57 9.94
CA VAL A 431 -8.12 -7.57 9.74
C VAL A 431 -8.55 -8.74 8.88
N LYS A 432 -8.02 -8.80 7.66
CA LYS A 432 -8.64 -9.61 6.62
C LYS A 432 -8.51 -11.09 6.97
N ALA A 433 -7.35 -11.55 7.42
CA ALA A 433 -7.16 -12.95 7.79
C ALA A 433 -8.02 -13.38 9.01
N PRO A 434 -8.04 -12.63 10.14
CA PRO A 434 -8.91 -12.96 11.28
C PRO A 434 -10.40 -12.97 10.94
N VAL A 435 -10.86 -11.99 10.15
CA VAL A 435 -12.25 -11.93 9.71
C VAL A 435 -12.58 -13.09 8.77
N GLU A 436 -11.72 -13.38 7.79
CA GLU A 436 -11.90 -14.53 6.89
C GLU A 436 -11.99 -15.84 7.67
N GLN A 437 -11.11 -16.02 8.66
CA GLN A 437 -11.12 -17.19 9.53
C GLN A 437 -12.41 -17.26 10.36
N MET A 438 -12.83 -16.15 10.95
CA MET A 438 -14.10 -16.04 11.68
C MET A 438 -15.31 -16.39 10.81
N CYS A 439 -15.30 -16.00 9.54
CA CYS A 439 -16.34 -16.38 8.58
C CYS A 439 -16.37 -17.90 8.36
N LYS A 440 -15.21 -18.53 8.13
CA LYS A 440 -15.13 -20.00 7.99
C LYS A 440 -15.63 -20.71 9.26
N GLU A 441 -15.22 -20.24 10.44
CA GLU A 441 -15.66 -20.75 11.74
C GLU A 441 -17.14 -20.53 12.01
N SER A 442 -17.77 -19.60 11.30
CA SER A 442 -19.21 -19.36 11.38
C SER A 442 -20.04 -20.32 10.53
N GLY A 443 -19.41 -21.21 9.74
CA GLY A 443 -20.09 -22.29 9.01
C GLY A 443 -20.15 -22.13 7.49
N PHE A 444 -19.53 -21.08 6.93
CA PHE A 444 -19.51 -20.87 5.48
C PHE A 444 -18.58 -21.87 4.77
N GLU A 445 -19.08 -22.55 3.73
CA GLU A 445 -18.33 -23.51 2.91
C GLU A 445 -17.17 -22.82 2.18
N SER A 446 -17.43 -21.61 1.67
CA SER A 446 -16.43 -20.80 1.01
C SER A 446 -16.63 -19.32 1.30
N VAL A 447 -15.52 -18.59 1.33
CA VAL A 447 -15.49 -17.15 1.56
C VAL A 447 -14.72 -16.52 0.41
N ARG A 448 -15.41 -15.74 -0.43
CA ARG A 448 -14.78 -14.94 -1.48
C ARG A 448 -14.52 -13.54 -0.94
N VAL A 449 -13.28 -13.10 -1.04
CA VAL A 449 -12.89 -11.78 -0.52
C VAL A 449 -12.65 -10.76 -1.62
N SER A 450 -13.21 -9.58 -1.41
CA SER A 450 -12.98 -8.39 -2.20
C SER A 450 -12.50 -7.25 -1.30
N SER A 451 -11.76 -6.32 -1.88
CA SER A 451 -11.24 -5.16 -1.17
C SER A 451 -11.45 -3.93 -2.04
N ARG A 452 -12.02 -2.87 -1.46
CA ARG A 452 -12.19 -1.59 -2.11
C ARG A 452 -11.38 -0.53 -1.37
N TYR A 453 -10.60 0.20 -2.15
CA TYR A 453 -9.88 1.39 -1.72
C TYR A 453 -10.64 2.58 -2.29
N ALA A 454 -11.28 3.37 -1.44
CA ALA A 454 -11.96 4.56 -1.89
C ALA A 454 -10.93 5.66 -2.15
N ASN A 455 -11.05 6.36 -3.27
CA ASN A 455 -10.26 7.56 -3.57
C ASN A 455 -10.75 8.76 -2.74
N GLY A 456 -10.80 8.64 -1.42
CA GLY A 456 -11.16 9.71 -0.47
C GLY A 456 -12.64 10.10 -0.40
N ASP A 457 -13.45 9.85 -1.44
CA ASP A 457 -14.79 10.43 -1.56
C ASP A 457 -15.97 9.52 -1.11
N ALA A 458 -15.76 8.21 -0.92
CA ALA A 458 -16.83 7.30 -0.49
C ALA A 458 -16.85 7.16 1.05
N ALA A 459 -17.80 7.82 1.70
CA ALA A 459 -18.09 7.60 3.11
C ALA A 459 -18.73 6.22 3.32
N TRP A 460 -18.37 5.51 4.40
CA TRP A 460 -19.14 4.36 4.87
C TRP A 460 -20.60 4.76 5.02
N LYS A 461 -21.47 3.94 4.45
CA LYS A 461 -22.92 4.02 4.57
C LYS A 461 -23.39 2.62 4.93
N GLY A 462 -24.25 2.53 5.94
CA GLY A 462 -25.02 1.30 6.15
C GLY A 462 -25.95 1.04 4.95
N LEU A 463 -26.70 -0.06 5.03
CA LEU A 463 -27.71 -0.34 4.03
C LEU A 463 -28.74 0.81 3.98
N PRO A 464 -29.03 1.38 2.79
CA PRO A 464 -30.08 2.38 2.64
C PRO A 464 -31.46 1.76 2.91
N GLU A 465 -32.47 2.61 3.12
CA GLU A 465 -33.85 2.12 3.19
C GLU A 465 -34.26 1.45 1.87
N GLY A 466 -35.04 0.38 1.96
CA GLY A 466 -35.49 -0.40 0.82
C GLY A 466 -36.49 -1.48 1.24
N ASP A 467 -37.05 -2.17 0.26
CA ASP A 467 -37.97 -3.29 0.47
C ASP A 467 -37.20 -4.60 0.31
N GLU A 468 -36.95 -5.31 1.42
CA GLU A 468 -36.24 -6.59 1.42
C GLU A 468 -36.99 -7.69 0.66
N ALA A 469 -38.31 -7.56 0.52
CA ALA A 469 -39.15 -8.52 -0.20
C ALA A 469 -39.31 -8.17 -1.69
N ALA A 470 -38.75 -7.04 -2.16
CA ALA A 470 -38.89 -6.64 -3.54
C ALA A 470 -38.13 -7.59 -4.48
N LEU A 471 -38.80 -7.98 -5.57
CA LEU A 471 -38.16 -8.66 -6.67
C LEU A 471 -37.37 -7.63 -7.50
N GLU A 472 -36.12 -7.96 -7.80
CA GLU A 472 -35.25 -7.17 -8.67
C GLU A 472 -35.05 -7.90 -10.01
N ASP A 473 -36.14 -8.43 -10.55
CA ASP A 473 -36.12 -9.14 -11.83
C ASP A 473 -36.03 -8.14 -13.00
N PRO A 474 -35.17 -8.39 -14.00
CA PRO A 474 -35.05 -7.48 -15.13
C PRO A 474 -36.26 -7.60 -16.06
N SER A 475 -36.68 -6.47 -16.61
CA SER A 475 -37.27 -6.47 -17.96
C SER A 475 -36.16 -6.46 -18.99
N HIS A 476 -36.29 -7.18 -20.10
CA HIS A 476 -35.26 -7.25 -21.12
C HIS A 476 -35.83 -7.09 -22.52
N GLU A 477 -35.07 -6.43 -23.40
CA GLU A 477 -35.34 -6.31 -24.83
C GLU A 477 -33.98 -6.36 -25.56
N GLY A 478 -33.78 -7.35 -26.42
CA GLY A 478 -32.47 -7.61 -27.04
C GLY A 478 -31.35 -7.82 -26.02
N ASP A 479 -30.23 -7.11 -26.20
CA ASP A 479 -29.04 -7.16 -25.33
C ASP A 479 -29.14 -6.23 -24.09
N TRP A 480 -30.28 -5.58 -23.88
CA TRP A 480 -30.51 -4.62 -22.80
C TRP A 480 -31.41 -5.21 -21.72
N ARG A 481 -30.99 -5.01 -20.47
CA ARG A 481 -31.71 -5.43 -19.27
C ARG A 481 -31.93 -4.22 -18.39
N VAL A 482 -33.16 -4.03 -17.92
CA VAL A 482 -33.53 -2.94 -17.02
C VAL A 482 -34.06 -3.56 -15.74
N TYR A 483 -33.34 -3.33 -14.65
CA TYR A 483 -33.65 -3.84 -13.33
C TYR A 483 -34.25 -2.72 -12.47
N PRO A 484 -35.38 -2.98 -11.77
CA PRO A 484 -35.74 -2.17 -10.61
C PRO A 484 -34.76 -2.47 -9.48
N VAL A 485 -34.29 -1.45 -8.78
CA VAL A 485 -33.37 -1.58 -7.64
C VAL A 485 -34.10 -1.12 -6.39
N ALA A 486 -34.63 -2.10 -5.66
CA ALA A 486 -35.55 -1.85 -4.56
C ALA A 486 -35.05 -2.41 -3.23
N THR A 487 -34.19 -3.44 -3.26
CA THR A 487 -33.65 -4.01 -2.03
C THR A 487 -32.58 -3.10 -1.43
N PRO A 488 -32.43 -3.07 -0.09
CA PRO A 488 -31.35 -2.33 0.56
C PRO A 488 -29.96 -2.69 0.02
N LEU A 489 -29.67 -3.99 -0.18
CA LEU A 489 -28.40 -4.45 -0.71
C LEU A 489 -28.19 -4.03 -2.18
N GLY A 490 -29.21 -4.15 -3.03
CA GLY A 490 -29.14 -3.72 -4.44
C GLY A 490 -28.80 -2.23 -4.55
N ARG A 491 -29.50 -1.38 -3.77
CA ARG A 491 -29.24 0.05 -3.69
C ARG A 491 -27.84 0.34 -3.17
N HIS A 492 -27.40 -0.34 -2.11
CA HIS A 492 -26.05 -0.21 -1.56
C HIS A 492 -24.96 -0.49 -2.60
N LEU A 493 -25.07 -1.61 -3.32
CA LEU A 493 -24.11 -2.01 -4.36
C LEU A 493 -24.09 -1.03 -5.56
N LEU A 494 -25.18 -0.31 -5.80
CA LEU A 494 -25.32 0.68 -6.87
C LEU A 494 -25.31 2.14 -6.39
N SER A 495 -24.79 2.40 -5.18
CA SER A 495 -24.66 3.76 -4.65
C SER A 495 -25.99 4.54 -4.62
N ASP A 496 -27.05 3.89 -4.15
CA ASP A 496 -28.41 4.43 -3.97
C ASP A 496 -29.16 4.74 -5.28
N THR A 497 -28.91 3.93 -6.30
CA THR A 497 -29.63 3.95 -7.57
C THR A 497 -30.98 3.22 -7.46
N ASP A 498 -32.02 3.72 -8.13
CA ASP A 498 -33.36 3.09 -8.18
C ASP A 498 -33.58 2.20 -9.41
N VAL A 499 -32.84 2.42 -10.49
CA VAL A 499 -32.93 1.63 -11.74
C VAL A 499 -31.54 1.36 -12.31
N LEU A 500 -31.24 0.09 -12.61
CA LEU A 500 -30.04 -0.29 -13.37
C LEU A 500 -30.42 -0.63 -14.81
N ILE A 501 -29.79 0.03 -15.76
CA ILE A 501 -29.82 -0.36 -17.18
C ILE A 501 -28.48 -1.02 -17.47
N ASP A 502 -28.48 -2.33 -17.71
CA ASP A 502 -27.30 -3.13 -18.05
C ASP A 502 -27.35 -3.52 -19.53
N GLY A 503 -26.27 -3.24 -20.25
CA GLY A 503 -26.15 -3.58 -21.67
C GLY A 503 -24.76 -4.12 -22.02
N THR A 504 -24.72 -5.01 -23.00
CA THR A 504 -23.46 -5.49 -23.60
C THR A 504 -23.40 -5.05 -25.06
N LYS A 505 -22.26 -4.49 -25.51
CA LYS A 505 -22.04 -4.13 -26.91
C LYS A 505 -20.71 -4.66 -27.42
N GLU A 506 -20.72 -5.26 -28.60
CA GLU A 506 -19.49 -5.61 -29.33
C GLU A 506 -18.87 -4.35 -29.97
N ARG A 507 -17.54 -4.29 -30.06
CA ARG A 507 -16.83 -3.21 -30.78
C ARG A 507 -16.96 -3.33 -32.31
N PRO A 508 -16.83 -2.21 -33.05
CA PRO A 508 -16.52 -0.86 -32.58
C PRO A 508 -17.79 -0.08 -32.18
N LEU A 509 -17.78 0.52 -30.99
CA LEU A 509 -18.68 1.64 -30.74
C LEU A 509 -18.26 2.77 -31.67
N ASP A 510 -19.19 3.34 -32.40
CA ASP A 510 -18.96 4.64 -33.04
C ASP A 510 -18.54 5.61 -31.93
N ALA A 511 -17.40 6.27 -32.10
CA ALA A 511 -16.85 7.20 -31.12
C ALA A 511 -17.83 8.33 -30.76
N MET A 512 -18.88 8.53 -31.57
CA MET A 512 -19.89 9.57 -31.41
C MET A 512 -21.19 9.11 -30.72
N VAL A 513 -21.45 7.80 -30.54
CA VAL A 513 -22.76 7.30 -30.06
C VAL A 513 -22.62 6.14 -29.06
N LEU A 514 -23.05 6.35 -27.81
CA LEU A 514 -23.16 5.28 -26.80
C LEU A 514 -24.45 4.47 -26.94
N LEU A 515 -25.57 5.17 -27.15
CA LEU A 515 -26.91 4.61 -27.33
C LEU A 515 -27.40 4.97 -28.73
N ASP A 516 -27.38 3.99 -29.64
CA ASP A 516 -28.04 4.09 -30.95
C ASP A 516 -29.56 4.00 -30.79
N ASP A 517 -30.31 4.27 -31.86
CA ASP A 517 -31.77 4.31 -31.79
C ASP A 517 -32.37 2.96 -31.42
N GLU A 518 -31.77 1.85 -31.87
CA GLU A 518 -32.15 0.50 -31.46
C GLU A 518 -31.99 0.29 -29.95
N ALA A 519 -30.88 0.70 -29.35
CA ALA A 519 -30.71 0.64 -27.90
C ALA A 519 -31.70 1.53 -27.16
N LYS A 520 -32.00 2.73 -27.67
CA LYS A 520 -32.99 3.63 -27.06
C LYS A 520 -34.39 3.01 -27.06
N GLU A 521 -34.81 2.43 -28.18
CA GLU A 521 -36.08 1.73 -28.30
C GLU A 521 -36.16 0.52 -27.37
N ALA A 522 -35.09 -0.29 -27.31
CA ALA A 522 -35.01 -1.44 -26.41
C ALA A 522 -35.11 -1.04 -24.92
N ILE A 523 -34.38 0.00 -24.51
CA ILE A 523 -34.44 0.54 -23.14
C ILE A 523 -35.84 1.05 -22.82
N GLN A 524 -36.50 1.76 -23.75
CA GLN A 524 -37.87 2.25 -23.57
C GLN A 524 -38.88 1.11 -23.43
N ALA A 525 -38.75 0.07 -24.25
CA ALA A 525 -39.60 -1.12 -24.19
C ALA A 525 -39.43 -1.84 -22.84
N ALA A 526 -38.18 -2.08 -22.42
CA ALA A 526 -37.88 -2.72 -21.14
C ALA A 526 -38.37 -1.89 -19.93
N LEU A 527 -38.20 -0.56 -19.95
CA LEU A 527 -38.74 0.32 -18.91
C LEU A 527 -40.26 0.26 -18.80
N SER A 528 -40.96 0.13 -19.93
CA SER A 528 -42.43 0.00 -19.96
C SER A 528 -42.88 -1.30 -19.29
N GLY A 529 -42.07 -2.35 -19.35
CA GLY A 529 -42.31 -3.62 -18.66
C GLY A 529 -42.27 -3.54 -17.14
N LEU A 530 -41.55 -2.56 -16.57
CA LEU A 530 -41.46 -2.33 -15.12
C LEU A 530 -42.64 -1.52 -14.54
N GLN A 531 -43.57 -1.07 -15.39
CA GLN A 531 -44.70 -0.21 -15.02
C GLN A 531 -44.28 1.11 -14.34
N LEU A 532 -43.04 1.56 -14.53
CA LEU A 532 -42.53 2.82 -13.98
C LEU A 532 -42.93 4.00 -14.88
N GLY A 533 -44.01 4.69 -14.51
CA GLY A 533 -44.49 5.87 -15.24
C GLY A 533 -43.46 7.02 -15.27
N PRO A 534 -43.57 7.99 -16.20
CA PRO A 534 -42.71 9.18 -16.20
C PRO A 534 -42.73 9.95 -14.87
N GLU A 535 -43.89 10.06 -14.22
CA GLU A 535 -44.04 10.75 -12.93
C GLU A 535 -43.34 10.00 -11.79
N GLU A 536 -43.37 8.66 -11.82
CA GLU A 536 -42.70 7.84 -10.81
C GLU A 536 -41.18 7.82 -10.99
N ARG A 537 -40.69 8.00 -12.22
CA ARG A 537 -39.27 8.12 -12.54
C ARG A 537 -38.69 9.49 -12.15
N ALA A 538 -39.54 10.51 -12.05
CA ALA A 538 -39.12 11.86 -11.68
C ALA A 538 -38.41 11.84 -10.31
N GLY A 539 -37.15 12.29 -10.28
CA GLY A 539 -36.33 12.31 -9.07
C GLY A 539 -35.62 10.99 -8.73
N ARG A 540 -35.93 9.89 -9.44
CA ARG A 540 -35.20 8.63 -9.27
C ARG A 540 -33.81 8.70 -9.91
N ALA A 541 -32.87 7.98 -9.30
CA ALA A 541 -31.53 7.78 -9.82
C ALA A 541 -31.48 6.55 -10.75
N VAL A 542 -30.80 6.68 -11.89
CA VAL A 542 -30.55 5.58 -12.83
C VAL A 542 -29.05 5.38 -13.02
N THR A 543 -28.62 4.13 -13.02
CA THR A 543 -27.27 3.74 -13.43
C THR A 543 -27.33 3.06 -14.79
N LEU A 544 -26.59 3.58 -15.77
CA LEU A 544 -26.30 2.89 -17.03
C LEU A 544 -24.97 2.15 -16.90
N ARG A 545 -25.02 0.82 -16.88
CA ARG A 545 -23.87 -0.07 -16.95
C ARG A 545 -23.72 -0.60 -18.37
N LEU A 546 -22.59 -0.30 -19.00
CA LEU A 546 -22.30 -0.75 -20.36
C LEU A 546 -21.01 -1.57 -20.38
N THR A 547 -21.13 -2.83 -20.79
CA THR A 547 -19.97 -3.71 -21.02
C THR A 547 -19.62 -3.74 -22.50
N ILE A 548 -18.43 -3.25 -22.84
CA ILE A 548 -17.93 -3.23 -24.21
C ILE A 548 -17.00 -4.43 -24.41
N THR A 549 -17.47 -5.42 -25.18
CA THR A 549 -16.70 -6.61 -25.53
C THR A 549 -15.82 -6.29 -26.75
N ALA A 550 -14.54 -6.04 -26.51
CA ALA A 550 -13.54 -5.82 -27.57
C ALA A 550 -12.44 -6.88 -27.52
N PRO A 551 -11.96 -7.40 -28.66
CA PRO A 551 -10.76 -8.23 -28.71
C PRO A 551 -9.52 -7.40 -28.35
N GLU A 552 -8.60 -7.98 -27.57
CA GLU A 552 -7.37 -7.38 -27.01
C GLU A 552 -6.37 -6.77 -28.00
N LYS A 553 -6.66 -6.74 -29.31
CA LYS A 553 -5.70 -6.27 -30.31
C LYS A 553 -5.68 -4.75 -30.42
N ASP A 554 -4.81 -4.16 -29.62
CA ASP A 554 -3.78 -3.20 -30.06
C ASP A 554 -4.31 -2.01 -30.91
N THR A 555 -5.18 -1.20 -30.32
CA THR A 555 -5.38 0.16 -30.83
C THR A 555 -5.06 1.13 -29.70
N ASP A 556 -4.17 2.08 -29.95
CA ASP A 556 -3.83 3.21 -29.08
C ASP A 556 -5.00 4.22 -28.93
N GLU A 557 -6.20 3.89 -29.41
CA GLU A 557 -7.41 4.72 -29.40
C GLU A 557 -8.46 4.51 -28.25
N PRO A 558 -8.24 3.77 -27.14
CA PRO A 558 -9.24 3.68 -26.06
C PRO A 558 -9.45 5.00 -25.30
N HIS A 559 -8.87 6.11 -25.75
CA HIS A 559 -8.89 7.41 -25.09
C HIS A 559 -10.14 8.26 -25.34
N LEU A 560 -10.93 7.99 -26.40
CA LEU A 560 -12.04 8.87 -26.79
C LEU A 560 -13.30 8.70 -25.93
N LEU A 561 -13.69 7.46 -25.60
CA LEU A 561 -14.82 7.19 -24.71
C LEU A 561 -14.48 7.43 -23.22
N ALA A 562 -13.18 7.45 -22.91
CA ALA A 562 -12.65 7.52 -21.54
C ALA A 562 -12.61 8.94 -20.93
N LYS A 563 -12.93 9.98 -21.69
CA LYS A 563 -13.02 11.35 -21.16
C LYS A 563 -14.39 11.55 -20.52
N GLU A 564 -14.39 11.92 -19.25
CA GLU A 564 -15.58 12.38 -18.54
C GLU A 564 -16.23 13.53 -19.34
N LYS A 565 -17.57 13.50 -19.49
CA LYS A 565 -18.35 14.50 -20.24
C LYS A 565 -18.03 14.57 -21.74
N SER A 566 -17.73 13.44 -22.35
CA SER A 566 -17.69 13.34 -23.81
C SER A 566 -19.11 13.54 -24.40
N GLU A 567 -19.19 14.05 -25.64
CA GLU A 567 -20.46 14.26 -26.35
C GLU A 567 -21.37 13.00 -26.34
N PRO A 568 -20.86 11.77 -26.52
CA PRO A 568 -21.69 10.56 -26.46
C PRO A 568 -22.32 10.32 -25.08
N GLN A 569 -21.60 10.62 -23.99
CA GLN A 569 -22.15 10.51 -22.63
C GLN A 569 -23.25 11.54 -22.40
N LEU A 570 -23.06 12.77 -22.87
CA LEU A 570 -24.06 13.83 -22.76
C LEU A 570 -25.34 13.48 -23.54
N ALA A 571 -25.22 12.94 -24.76
CA ALA A 571 -26.38 12.48 -25.53
C ALA A 571 -27.15 11.34 -24.82
N ALA A 572 -26.43 10.39 -24.19
CA ALA A 572 -27.05 9.35 -23.38
C ALA A 572 -27.73 9.90 -22.11
N VAL A 573 -27.13 10.90 -21.45
CA VAL A 573 -27.75 11.62 -20.31
C VAL A 573 -29.03 12.31 -20.74
N GLU A 574 -29.02 13.03 -21.86
CA GLU A 574 -30.19 13.73 -22.39
C GLU A 574 -31.32 12.76 -22.71
N PHE A 575 -31.00 11.61 -23.33
CA PHE A 575 -31.95 10.54 -23.54
C PHE A 575 -32.55 10.03 -22.23
N LEU A 576 -31.74 9.64 -21.25
CA LEU A 576 -32.25 9.11 -19.97
C LEU A 576 -33.05 10.16 -19.18
N ARG A 577 -32.69 11.44 -19.27
CA ARG A 577 -33.48 12.54 -18.71
C ARG A 577 -34.82 12.73 -19.42
N SER A 578 -34.87 12.53 -20.74
CA SER A 578 -36.13 12.54 -21.51
C SER A 578 -37.08 11.41 -21.09
N LEU A 579 -36.55 10.34 -20.48
CA LEU A 579 -37.33 9.27 -19.87
C LEU A 579 -37.80 9.59 -18.43
N GLY A 580 -37.45 10.75 -17.89
CA GLY A 580 -37.89 11.22 -16.57
C GLY A 580 -36.87 11.05 -15.43
N PHE A 581 -35.69 10.46 -15.67
CA PHE A 581 -34.67 10.30 -14.62
C PHE A 581 -33.96 11.61 -14.29
N GLY A 582 -33.81 11.92 -13.00
CA GLY A 582 -33.12 13.14 -12.56
C GLY A 582 -31.60 12.97 -12.48
N ASN A 583 -31.16 11.92 -11.78
CA ASN A 583 -29.75 11.61 -11.56
C ASN A 583 -29.33 10.44 -12.44
N VAL A 584 -28.26 10.65 -13.22
CA VAL A 584 -27.74 9.63 -14.15
C VAL A 584 -26.30 9.29 -13.78
N HIS A 585 -26.06 8.02 -13.50
CA HIS A 585 -24.75 7.44 -13.22
C HIS A 585 -24.32 6.55 -14.39
N PHE A 586 -23.05 6.62 -14.78
CA PHE A 586 -22.48 5.74 -15.79
C PHE A 586 -21.46 4.80 -15.14
N ASN A 587 -21.51 3.54 -15.52
CA ASN A 587 -20.48 2.53 -15.27
C ASN A 587 -20.10 1.87 -16.60
N ILE A 588 -19.06 2.37 -17.26
CA ILE A 588 -18.61 1.83 -18.54
C ILE A 588 -17.44 0.88 -18.29
N ARG A 589 -17.62 -0.39 -18.62
CA ARG A 589 -16.59 -1.42 -18.53
C ARG A 589 -16.06 -1.76 -19.92
N GLN A 590 -14.76 -1.57 -20.12
CA GLN A 590 -14.05 -1.97 -21.34
C GLN A 590 -12.84 -2.84 -20.97
N GLY A 591 -12.96 -4.15 -21.17
CA GLY A 591 -11.98 -5.12 -20.68
C GLY A 591 -11.79 -5.02 -19.16
N TYR A 592 -10.58 -4.65 -18.73
CA TYR A 592 -10.22 -4.43 -17.31
C TYR A 592 -10.42 -3.00 -16.82
N ARG A 593 -10.80 -2.06 -17.70
CA ARG A 593 -11.02 -0.65 -17.31
C ARG A 593 -12.48 -0.43 -16.96
N VAL A 594 -12.72 0.26 -15.84
CA VAL A 594 -14.04 0.70 -15.39
C VAL A 594 -13.99 2.22 -15.27
N GLN A 595 -14.90 2.91 -15.93
CA GLN A 595 -15.10 4.35 -15.80
C GLN A 595 -16.43 4.61 -15.10
N ASN A 596 -16.40 5.43 -14.06
CA ASN A 596 -17.59 5.93 -13.39
C ASN A 596 -17.75 7.42 -13.68
N SER A 597 -18.97 7.88 -13.97
CA SER A 597 -19.26 9.31 -14.19
C SER A 597 -20.65 9.63 -13.64
N ASN A 598 -20.80 10.79 -12.99
CA ASN A 598 -22.03 11.18 -12.30
C ASN A 598 -22.59 12.48 -12.89
N TYR A 599 -23.86 12.47 -13.27
CA TYR A 599 -24.57 13.63 -13.83
C TYR A 599 -25.80 13.92 -12.98
N VAL A 600 -25.67 14.89 -12.10
CA VAL A 600 -26.76 15.38 -11.23
C VAL A 600 -27.54 16.45 -11.99
N ALA A 601 -28.87 16.40 -11.96
CA ALA A 601 -29.70 17.50 -12.44
C ALA A 601 -29.51 18.72 -11.53
N GLN A 602 -29.16 19.87 -12.11
CA GLN A 602 -29.08 21.14 -11.38
C GLN A 602 -30.46 21.76 -11.20
#